data_AF-A0A9E4XE14-F1
#
_entry.id   AF-A0A9E4XE14-F1
#
_cell.length_a   1.000
_cell.length_b   1.000
_cell.length_c   1.000
_cell.angle_alpha   90.00
_cell.angle_beta   90.00
_cell.angle_gamma   90.00
#
_symmetry.space_group_name_H-M   'P 1'
#
loop_
_entity.id
_entity.type
_entity.pdbx_description
1 polymer ?
#
loop_
_entity_poly.entity_id
_entity_poly.type
_entity_poly.pdbx_seq_one_letter_code
_entity_poly.pdbx_strand_id
1 'polypeptide(L)' 'MTSAIESWKSRVESHHAQSEKVQAKADWSSSDYWRPFAQHFRQDPRRTNDPMIDKIASRISAESTVLDVGGGAGR' A
#
# COMPACT_ATOMS: atom_id res chain seq x y z
N MET A 1 6.73 -25.07 -5.71
CA MET A 1 6.55 -23.93 -4.78
C MET A 1 7.15 -22.71 -5.46
N THR A 2 6.40 -21.62 -5.56
CA THR A 2 6.97 -20.33 -5.99
C THR A 2 7.86 -19.77 -4.89
N SER A 3 9.03 -19.29 -5.25
CA SER A 3 9.96 -18.60 -4.37
C SER A 3 9.36 -17.29 -3.83
N ALA A 4 9.94 -16.76 -2.75
CA ALA A 4 9.53 -15.48 -2.19
C ALA A 4 9.63 -14.34 -3.21
N ILE A 5 10.66 -14.37 -4.08
CA ILE A 5 10.85 -13.35 -5.12
C ILE A 5 9.78 -13.44 -6.22
N GLU A 6 9.37 -14.66 -6.61
CA GLU A 6 8.28 -14.85 -7.58
C GLU A 6 6.93 -14.43 -7.01
N SER A 7 6.67 -14.73 -5.74
CA SER A 7 5.44 -14.29 -5.06
C SER A 7 5.36 -12.77 -4.96
N TRP A 8 6.48 -12.11 -4.61
CA TRP A 8 6.56 -10.66 -4.59
C TRP A 8 6.36 -10.05 -5.98
N LYS A 9 7.06 -10.57 -6.99
CA LYS A 9 6.94 -10.10 -8.38
C LYS A 9 5.50 -10.17 -8.87
N SER A 10 4.83 -11.31 -8.65
CA SER A 10 3.43 -11.49 -9.03
C SER A 10 2.50 -10.47 -8.37
N ARG A 11 2.73 -10.13 -7.09
CA ARG A 11 1.94 -9.09 -6.38
C ARG A 11 2.18 -7.70 -6.98
N VAL A 12 3.43 -7.35 -7.27
CA VAL A 12 3.79 -6.07 -7.89
C VAL A 12 3.15 -5.93 -9.26
N GLU A 13 3.27 -6.95 -10.11
CA GLU A 13 2.68 -6.96 -11.46
C GLU A 13 1.15 -6.88 -11.41
N SER A 14 0.51 -7.61 -10.50
CA SER A 14 -0.94 -7.57 -10.32
C SER A 14 -1.43 -6.20 -9.85
N HIS A 15 -0.73 -5.58 -8.89
CA HIS A 15 -1.05 -4.24 -8.40
C HIS A 15 -0.84 -3.17 -9.49
N HIS A 16 0.22 -3.32 -10.30
CA HIS A 16 0.49 -2.44 -11.44
C HIS A 16 -0.65 -2.52 -12.47
N ALA A 17 -1.02 -3.72 -12.89
CA ALA A 17 -2.12 -3.93 -13.84
C ALA A 17 -3.47 -3.44 -13.31
N GLN A 18 -3.71 -3.52 -12.00
CA GLN A 18 -4.89 -2.91 -11.37
C GLN A 18 -4.83 -1.38 -11.45
N SER A 19 -3.67 -0.78 -11.15
CA SER A 19 -3.46 0.67 -11.16
C SER A 19 -3.68 1.25 -12.56
N GLU A 20 -3.16 0.61 -13.60
CA GLU A 20 -3.37 1.01 -15.00
C GLU A 20 -4.86 1.00 -15.38
N LYS A 21 -5.62 -0.01 -14.96
CA LYS A 21 -7.06 -0.10 -15.23
C LYS A 21 -7.87 1.01 -14.57
N VAL A 22 -7.47 1.44 -13.37
CA VAL A 22 -8.11 2.56 -12.66
C VAL A 22 -7.77 3.87 -13.36
N GLN A 23 -6.48 4.07 -13.69
CA GLN A 23 -5.95 5.24 -14.40
C GLN A 23 -6.60 5.46 -15.77
N ALA A 24 -6.79 4.39 -16.54
CA ALA A 24 -7.43 4.47 -17.86
C ALA A 24 -8.90 4.95 -17.81
N LYS A 25 -9.57 4.83 -16.66
CA LYS A 25 -10.98 5.21 -16.47
C LYS A 25 -11.16 6.51 -15.69
N ALA A 26 -10.07 7.09 -15.22
CA ALA A 26 -10.12 8.26 -14.37
C ALA A 26 -10.27 9.55 -15.20
N ASP A 27 -11.04 10.49 -14.67
CA ASP A 27 -11.08 11.85 -15.18
C ASP A 27 -9.89 12.63 -14.62
N TRP A 28 -8.88 12.84 -15.48
CA TRP A 28 -7.62 13.50 -15.15
C TRP A 28 -7.74 15.02 -14.99
N SER A 29 -8.94 15.60 -15.10
CA SER A 29 -9.16 17.04 -14.93
C SER A 29 -9.05 17.52 -13.48
N SER A 30 -9.01 16.61 -12.50
CA SER A 30 -8.77 16.92 -11.09
C SER A 30 -7.28 17.21 -10.82
N SER A 31 -6.99 18.33 -10.15
CA SER A 31 -5.63 18.63 -9.66
C SER A 31 -5.11 17.62 -8.64
N ASP A 32 -6.01 16.86 -8.02
CA ASP A 32 -5.69 15.74 -7.12
C ASP A 32 -6.43 14.49 -7.60
N TYR A 33 -5.74 13.72 -8.43
CA TYR A 33 -6.23 12.47 -9.01
C TYR A 33 -6.69 11.46 -7.94
N TRP A 34 -6.02 11.41 -6.78
CA TRP A 34 -6.24 10.36 -5.78
C TRP A 34 -7.38 10.68 -4.81
N ARG A 35 -7.73 11.96 -4.65
CA ARG A 35 -8.77 12.42 -3.73
C ARG A 35 -10.09 11.62 -3.75
N PRO A 36 -10.72 11.35 -4.90
CA PRO A 36 -11.97 10.58 -4.92
C PRO A 36 -11.76 9.09 -4.60
N PHE A 37 -10.55 8.55 -4.82
CA PHE A 37 -10.28 7.13 -4.66
C PHE A 37 -9.73 6.74 -3.29
N ALA A 38 -9.06 7.66 -2.59
CA ALA A 38 -8.39 7.39 -1.31
C ALA A 38 -9.30 6.72 -0.27
N GLN A 39 -10.59 7.06 -0.24
CA GLN A 39 -11.56 6.46 0.68
C GLN A 39 -11.75 4.95 0.48
N HIS A 40 -11.57 4.43 -0.74
CA HIS A 40 -11.72 3.00 -1.04
C HIS A 40 -10.55 2.16 -0.53
N PHE A 41 -9.42 2.80 -0.22
CA PHE A 41 -8.23 2.14 0.30
C PHE A 41 -8.10 2.23 1.82
N ARG A 42 -9.03 2.92 2.50
CA ARG A 42 -9.02 3.03 3.96
C ARG A 42 -9.27 1.65 4.58
N GLN A 43 -8.31 1.18 5.35
CA GLN A 43 -8.43 -0.04 6.15
C GLN A 43 -8.65 0.32 7.63
N ASP A 44 -9.02 -0.67 8.45
CA ASP A 44 -9.02 -0.50 9.91
C ASP A 44 -7.58 -0.27 10.40
N PRO A 45 -7.25 0.92 10.95
CA PRO A 45 -5.90 1.24 11.43
C PRO A 45 -5.50 0.39 12.65
N ARG A 46 -6.46 -0.23 13.34
CA ARG A 46 -6.21 -1.09 14.52
C ARG A 46 -6.13 -2.57 14.19
N ARG A 47 -6.18 -2.96 12.92
CA ARG A 47 -6.07 -4.38 12.54
C ARG A 47 -4.75 -4.97 13.06
N THR A 48 -4.85 -6.08 13.77
CA THR A 48 -3.71 -6.81 14.34
C THR A 48 -3.31 -7.98 13.45
N ASN A 49 -2.19 -8.63 13.79
CA ASN A 49 -1.73 -9.88 13.15
C ASN A 49 -1.42 -9.72 11.66
N ASP A 50 -0.80 -8.59 11.28
CA ASP A 50 -0.22 -8.45 9.96
C ASP A 50 1.24 -8.86 10.01
N PRO A 51 1.63 -9.97 9.36
CA PRO A 51 2.98 -10.50 9.49
C PRO A 51 4.10 -9.55 9.03
N MET A 52 3.81 -8.64 8.09
CA MET A 52 4.79 -7.67 7.61
C MET A 52 5.01 -6.59 8.65
N ILE A 53 3.93 -6.06 9.23
CA ILE A 53 4.05 -4.98 10.22
C ILE A 53 4.47 -5.45 11.59
N ASP A 54 4.09 -6.66 12.01
CA ASP A 54 4.64 -7.27 13.22
C ASP A 54 6.17 -7.40 13.08
N LYS A 55 6.67 -7.72 11.89
CA LYS A 55 8.10 -7.85 11.59
C LYS A 55 8.84 -6.52 11.46
N ILE A 56 8.15 -5.44 11.06
CA ILE A 56 8.71 -4.08 11.05
C ILE A 56 8.75 -3.54 12.48
N ALA A 57 7.64 -3.64 13.21
CA ALA A 57 7.51 -3.20 14.59
C ALA A 57 8.56 -3.87 15.50
N SER A 58 8.89 -5.15 15.27
CA SER A 58 9.95 -5.83 16.03
C SER A 58 11.36 -5.25 15.84
N ARG A 59 11.55 -4.27 14.94
CA ARG A 59 12.83 -3.60 14.65
C ARG A 59 12.84 -2.13 15.05
N ILE A 60 11.74 -1.61 15.57
CA ILE A 60 11.55 -0.21 15.94
C ILE A 60 11.56 -0.11 17.46
N SER A 61 12.24 0.90 18.00
CA SER A 61 12.19 1.27 19.43
C SER A 61 11.47 2.61 19.61
N ALA A 62 11.25 3.03 20.87
CA ALA A 62 10.60 4.30 21.19
C ALA A 62 11.38 5.54 20.70
N GLU A 63 12.66 5.38 20.41
CA GLU A 63 13.65 6.39 20.00
C GLU A 63 13.85 6.39 18.48
N SER A 64 13.23 5.44 17.79
CA SER A 64 13.28 5.34 16.34
C SER A 64 12.42 6.42 15.70
N THR A 65 12.94 7.04 14.64
CA THR A 65 12.14 7.90 13.74
C THR A 65 11.74 7.09 12.51
N VAL A 66 10.45 7.10 12.18
CA VAL A 66 9.90 6.37 11.03
C VAL A 66 9.49 7.35 9.93
N LEU A 67 9.91 7.08 8.70
CA LEU A 67 9.42 7.76 7.49
C LEU A 67 8.58 6.80 6.68
N ASP A 68 7.28 7.08 6.55
CA ASP A 68 6.37 6.31 5.69
C ASP A 68 6.32 6.93 4.29
N VAL A 69 6.97 6.28 3.33
CA VAL A 69 7.02 6.75 1.95
C VAL A 69 5.85 6.17 1.17
N GLY A 70 4.91 7.03 0.78
CA GLY A 70 3.75 6.62 0.00
C GLY A 70 2.63 5.97 0.83
N GLY A 71 2.49 6.34 2.10
CA GLY A 71 1.50 5.80 3.04
C GLY A 71 0.02 5.87 2.60
N GLY A 72 -0.30 6.63 1.55
CA GLY A 72 -1.61 6.62 0.90
C GLY A 72 -2.77 6.89 1.86
N ALA A 73 -3.78 6.01 1.88
CA ALA A 73 -4.92 6.08 2.80
C ALA A 73 -4.57 5.81 4.28
N GLY A 74 -3.28 5.62 4.55
CA GLY A 74 -2.73 5.36 5.86
C GLY A 74 -2.74 3.88 6.22
N ARG A 75 -1.84 3.59 7.16
CA ARG A 75 -1.98 2.55 8.16
C ARG A 75 -1.38 3.05 9.46
#